data_AF-A0A2J6PQ07-F1
#
_entry.id   AF-A0A2J6PQ07-F1
#
_cell.length_a   1.000
_cell.length_b   1.000
_cell.length_c   1.000
_cell.angle_alpha   90.00
_cell.angle_beta   90.00
_cell.angle_gamma   90.00
#
_symmetry.space_group_name_H-M   'P 1'
#
loop_
_entity.id
_entity.type
_entity.pdbx_description
1 polymer ?
#
loop_
_entity_poly.entity_id
_entity_poly.type
_entity_poly.pdbx_seq_one_letter_code
_entity_poly.pdbx_strand_id
1 'polypeptide(L)'
;MVDFNLIPVGGAGASVSGAFNGGDEVDVTISSLVTQNPQHVSTRNFTKLSIAAQKISGSRVFGGIHLRFSADTGMKIGEQVASDTLASFDALWKAF
;
A
#
# COMPACT_ATOMS: atom_id res chain seq x y z
N MET A 1 -8.77 -18.14 -3.16
CA MET A 1 -7.35 -17.71 -3.14
C MET A 1 -7.27 -16.52 -2.20
N VAL A 2 -6.75 -16.71 -0.98
CA VAL A 2 -6.62 -15.61 -0.01
C VAL A 2 -5.31 -14.91 -0.33
N ASP A 3 -5.41 -13.66 -0.79
CA ASP A 3 -4.26 -12.89 -1.24
C ASP A 3 -3.44 -12.43 -0.02
N PHE A 4 -2.37 -13.16 0.28
CA PHE A 4 -1.48 -12.91 1.43
C PHE A 4 -0.53 -11.72 1.23
N ASN A 5 -0.44 -11.17 0.00
CA ASN A 5 0.60 -10.22 -0.38
C ASN A 5 0.17 -8.75 -0.34
N LEU A 6 -1.12 -8.46 -0.12
CA LEU A 6 -1.62 -7.09 -0.23
C LEU A 6 -1.08 -6.15 0.86
N ILE A 7 -0.71 -6.67 2.04
CA ILE A 7 -0.16 -5.88 3.15
C ILE A 7 1.26 -5.39 2.83
N PRO A 8 2.24 -6.27 2.51
CA PRO A 8 3.58 -5.81 2.11
C PRO A 8 3.57 -4.95 0.85
N VAL A 9 2.72 -5.28 -0.13
CA VAL A 9 2.62 -4.49 -1.37
C VAL A 9 2.10 -3.08 -1.11
N GLY A 10 1.15 -2.91 -0.18
CA GLY A 10 0.67 -1.59 0.23
C GLY A 10 1.77 -0.73 0.84
N GLY A 11 2.58 -1.30 1.74
CA GLY A 11 3.74 -0.61 2.32
C GLY A 11 4.79 -0.24 1.27
N ALA A 12 5.21 -1.23 0.47
CA ALA A 12 6.21 -1.01 -0.57
C ALA A 12 5.79 0.03 -1.62
N GLY A 13 4.52 -0.05 -2.07
CA GLY A 13 3.98 0.89 -3.05
C GLY A 13 3.97 2.32 -2.52
N ALA A 14 3.53 2.54 -1.28
CA ALA A 14 3.55 3.86 -0.67
C ALA A 14 4.97 4.42 -0.53
N SER A 15 5.95 3.59 -0.14
CA SER A 15 7.34 4.01 -0.03
C SER A 15 7.97 4.36 -1.37
N VAL A 16 7.78 3.55 -2.41
CA VAL A 16 8.29 3.83 -3.76
C VAL A 16 7.64 5.09 -4.34
N SER A 17 6.31 5.21 -4.25
CA SER A 17 5.62 6.41 -4.71
C SER A 17 6.05 7.65 -3.93
N GLY A 18 6.30 7.51 -2.63
CA GLY A 18 6.78 8.62 -1.80
C GLY A 18 8.17 9.08 -2.20
N ALA A 19 9.08 8.13 -2.46
CA ALA A 19 10.41 8.44 -2.98
C ALA A 19 10.35 9.14 -4.34
N PHE A 20 9.46 8.69 -5.23
CA PHE A 20 9.26 9.32 -6.54
C PHE A 20 8.65 10.72 -6.45
N ASN A 21 7.64 10.92 -5.60
CA ASN A 21 6.96 12.20 -5.42
C ASN A 21 7.79 13.21 -4.61
N GLY A 22 8.88 12.78 -3.98
CA GLY A 22 9.64 13.59 -3.02
C GLY A 22 8.90 13.80 -1.69
N GLY A 23 7.87 13.00 -1.39
CA GLY A 23 7.07 13.13 -0.18
C GLY A 23 5.86 12.22 -0.11
N ASP A 24 5.22 12.20 1.07
CA ASP A 24 4.05 11.37 1.37
C ASP A 24 2.73 11.94 0.81
N GLU A 25 2.74 13.21 0.40
CA GLU A 25 1.55 13.93 -0.04
C GLU A 25 1.10 13.51 -1.43
N VAL A 26 -0.21 13.34 -1.56
CA VAL A 26 -0.92 13.05 -2.81
C VAL A 26 -2.31 13.68 -2.76
N ASP A 27 -3.02 13.74 -3.88
CA ASP A 27 -4.46 14.03 -3.90
C ASP A 27 -5.14 13.08 -4.87
N VAL A 28 -5.52 11.90 -4.36
CA VAL A 28 -6.03 10.80 -5.18
C VAL A 28 -7.39 10.35 -4.68
N THR A 29 -8.40 10.51 -5.54
CA THR A 29 -9.75 10.02 -5.29
C THR A 29 -9.98 8.69 -5.99
N ILE A 30 -10.41 7.68 -5.23
CA ILE A 30 -10.71 6.33 -5.71
C ILE A 30 -12.18 6.02 -5.43
N SER A 31 -12.88 5.61 -6.48
CA SER A 31 -14.25 5.07 -6.41
C SER A 31 -14.20 3.55 -6.55
N SER A 32 -14.98 2.85 -5.73
CA SER A 32 -14.99 1.40 -5.70
C SER A 32 -16.41 0.86 -5.60
N LEU A 33 -16.70 -0.18 -6.38
CA LEU A 33 -17.92 -0.96 -6.28
C LEU A 33 -17.63 -2.21 -5.45
N VAL A 34 -18.34 -2.41 -4.34
CA VAL A 34 -18.18 -3.59 -3.49
C VAL A 34 -19.31 -4.57 -3.77
N THR A 35 -18.97 -5.84 -4.02
CA THR A 35 -19.92 -6.91 -4.41
C THR A 35 -21.02 -7.17 -3.38
N GLN A 36 -20.79 -6.83 -2.11
CA GLN A 36 -21.80 -6.98 -1.06
C GLN A 36 -22.83 -5.82 -1.01
N ASN A 37 -22.59 -4.71 -1.70
CA ASN A 37 -23.56 -3.61 -1.88
C ASN A 37 -23.36 -2.98 -3.27
N PRO A 38 -23.72 -3.71 -4.34
CA PRO A 38 -23.46 -3.27 -5.72
C PRO A 38 -24.27 -2.03 -6.12
N GLN A 39 -25.27 -1.63 -5.32
CA GLN A 39 -26.07 -0.43 -5.56
C GLN A 39 -25.39 0.86 -5.08
N HIS A 40 -24.30 0.78 -4.31
CA HIS A 40 -23.59 1.95 -3.79
C HIS A 40 -22.11 1.96 -4.19
N VAL A 41 -21.69 3.02 -4.87
CA VAL A 41 -20.28 3.33 -5.11
C VAL A 41 -19.71 3.98 -3.86
N SER A 42 -18.63 3.41 -3.32
CA SER A 42 -17.87 4.01 -2.24
C SER A 42 -16.70 4.81 -2.80
N THR A 43 -16.74 6.12 -2.59
CA THR A 43 -15.67 7.07 -3.00
C THR A 43 -14.85 7.50 -1.80
N ARG A 44 -13.53 7.48 -1.94
CA ARG A 44 -12.56 7.84 -0.90
C ARG A 44 -11.50 8.77 -1.49
N ASN A 45 -11.17 9.85 -0.78
CA ASN A 45 -10.01 10.67 -1.11
C ASN A 45 -8.83 10.32 -0.17
N PHE A 46 -7.64 10.21 -0.74
CA PHE A 46 -6.39 9.99 -0.03
C PHE A 46 -5.47 11.17 -0.25
N THR A 47 -5.09 11.83 0.85
CA THR A 47 -4.15 12.95 0.82
C THR A 47 -2.71 12.55 1.17
N LYS A 48 -2.53 11.29 1.59
CA LYS A 48 -1.24 10.72 2.03
C LYS A 48 -1.11 9.26 1.59
N LEU A 49 0.05 8.90 1.05
CA LEU A 49 0.38 7.53 0.65
C LEU A 49 0.42 6.59 1.87
N SER A 50 0.97 7.05 2.99
CA SER A 50 1.02 6.33 4.26
C SER A 50 -0.37 5.97 4.77
N ILE A 51 -1.35 6.88 4.64
CA ILE A 51 -2.74 6.63 5.01
C ILE A 51 -3.39 5.62 4.05
N ALA A 52 -3.07 5.68 2.76
CA ALA A 52 -3.53 4.68 1.79
C ALA A 52 -3.00 3.28 2.15
N ALA A 53 -1.71 3.14 2.43
CA ALA A 53 -1.10 1.87 2.87
C ALA A 53 -1.73 1.33 4.16
N GLN A 54 -1.95 2.19 5.16
CA GLN A 54 -2.64 1.82 6.41
C GLN A 54 -4.07 1.33 6.16
N LYS A 55 -4.81 1.96 5.25
CA LYS A 55 -6.18 1.54 4.90
C LYS A 55 -6.20 0.21 4.16
N ILE A 56 -5.23 -0.02 3.25
CA ILE A 56 -5.05 -1.31 2.58
C ILE A 56 -4.80 -2.40 3.62
N SER A 57 -3.84 -2.19 4.53
CA SER A 57 -3.50 -3.16 5.58
C SER A 57 -4.66 -3.39 6.55
N GLY A 58 -5.26 -2.32 7.06
CA GLY A 58 -6.40 -2.37 7.97
C GLY A 58 -7.63 -3.05 7.38
N SER A 59 -7.84 -2.96 6.07
CA SER A 59 -8.97 -3.65 5.40
C SER A 59 -8.89 -5.17 5.52
N ARG A 60 -7.68 -5.74 5.63
CA ARG A 60 -7.46 -7.18 5.77
C ARG A 60 -7.78 -7.68 7.18
N VAL A 61 -7.53 -6.84 8.17
CA VAL A 61 -7.97 -7.07 9.56
C VAL A 61 -9.49 -6.97 9.64
N PHE A 62 -10.07 -5.92 9.04
CA PHE A 62 -11.53 -5.75 9.00
C PHE A 62 -12.24 -6.91 8.28
N GLY A 63 -11.68 -7.39 7.17
CA GLY A 63 -12.19 -8.56 6.45
C GLY A 63 -12.00 -9.90 7.18
N GLY A 64 -11.38 -9.91 8.36
CA GLY A 64 -11.19 -11.11 9.18
C GLY A 64 -10.18 -12.11 8.63
N ILE A 65 -9.33 -11.70 7.67
CA ILE A 65 -8.39 -12.58 6.97
C ILE A 65 -6.93 -12.40 7.42
N HIS A 66 -6.62 -11.37 8.21
CA HIS A 66 -5.30 -11.16 8.80
C HIS A 66 -5.39 -10.67 10.25
N LEU A 67 -4.42 -11.08 11.08
CA LEU A 67 -4.24 -10.54 12.43
C LEU A 67 -3.64 -9.13 12.37
N ARG A 68 -3.92 -8.31 13.39
CA ARG A 68 -3.33 -6.97 13.54
C ARG A 68 -1.79 -7.01 13.48
N PHE A 69 -1.19 -8.00 14.13
CA PHE A 69 0.25 -8.20 14.08
C PHE A 69 0.79 -8.37 12.65
N SER A 70 0.12 -9.18 11.84
CA SER A 70 0.51 -9.42 10.44
C SER A 70 0.33 -8.17 9.59
N ALA A 71 -0.73 -7.40 9.83
CA ALA A 71 -0.98 -6.11 9.20
C ALA A 71 0.14 -5.10 9.49
N ASP A 72 0.52 -4.93 10.75
CA ASP A 72 1.51 -3.94 11.16
C ASP A 72 2.94 -4.36 10.73
N THR A 73 3.27 -5.65 10.89
CA THR A 73 4.59 -6.19 10.51
C THR A 73 4.76 -6.24 8.99
N GLY A 74 3.73 -6.64 8.27
CA GLY A 74 3.79 -6.73 6.81
C GLY A 74 4.02 -5.38 6.14
N MET A 75 3.44 -4.28 6.67
CA MET A 75 3.71 -2.94 6.15
C MET A 75 5.18 -2.57 6.29
N LYS A 76 5.77 -2.79 7.47
CA LYS A 76 7.20 -2.52 7.72
C LYS A 76 8.11 -3.34 6.81
N ILE A 77 7.77 -4.61 6.58
CA ILE A 77 8.48 -5.45 5.61
C ILE A 77 8.39 -4.85 4.20
N GLY A 78 7.20 -4.38 3.79
CA GLY A 78 7.00 -3.70 2.52
C GLY A 78 7.86 -2.43 2.38
N GLU A 79 7.88 -1.59 3.42
CA GLU A 79 8.71 -0.39 3.49
C GLU A 79 10.21 -0.73 3.32
N GLN A 80 10.68 -1.78 4.01
CA GLN A 80 12.07 -2.24 3.88
C GLN A 80 12.37 -2.75 2.46
N VAL A 81 11.49 -3.56 1.89
CA VAL A 81 11.65 -4.07 0.51
C VAL A 81 11.73 -2.92 -0.49
N ALA A 82 10.92 -1.88 -0.33
CA ALA A 82 11.00 -0.68 -1.16
C ALA A 82 12.33 0.05 -1.01
N SER A 83 12.80 0.24 0.23
CA SER A 83 14.11 0.85 0.50
C SER A 83 15.24 0.07 -0.19
N ASP A 84 15.27 -1.24 -0.03
CA ASP A 84 16.31 -2.10 -0.60
C ASP A 84 16.24 -2.12 -2.14
N THR A 85 15.03 -2.09 -2.69
CA THR A 85 14.80 -2.03 -4.14
C THR A 85 15.28 -0.70 -4.73
N LEU A 86 14.96 0.43 -4.10
CA LEU A 86 15.41 1.76 -4.56
C LEU A 86 16.93 1.88 -4.48
N ALA A 87 17.55 1.41 -3.39
CA ALA A 87 19.00 1.40 -3.26
C ALA A 87 19.67 0.55 -4.36
N SER A 88 19.10 -0.62 -4.65
CA SER A 88 19.58 -1.50 -5.72
C SER A 88 19.40 -0.86 -7.10
N PHE A 89 18.27 -0.20 -7.32
CA PHE A 89 17.98 0.52 -8.55
C PHE A 89 18.99 1.64 -8.78
N ASP A 90 19.23 2.50 -7.80
CA ASP A 90 20.20 3.60 -7.90
C ASP A 90 21.63 3.10 -8.18
N ALA A 91 22.03 1.99 -7.55
CA ALA A 91 23.35 1.39 -7.74
C ALA A 91 23.53 0.78 -9.14
N LEU A 92 22.48 0.19 -9.69
CA LEU A 92 22.54 -0.60 -10.93
C LEU A 92 22.01 0.14 -12.16
N TRP A 93 21.39 1.31 -11.99
CA TRP A 93 20.75 2.05 -13.08
C TRP A 93 21.69 2.34 -14.25
N LYS A 94 22.98 2.59 -13.97
CA LYS A 94 24.01 2.86 -14.99
C LYS A 94 24.56 1.62 -15.69
N ALA A 95 24.21 0.43 -15.22
CA ALA A 95 24.65 -0.84 -15.79
C ALA A 95 23.65 -1.41 -16.82
N PHE A 96 22.49 -0.78 -16.98
CA PHE A 96 21.51 -1.00 -18.04
C PHE A 96 21.70 0.01 -19.16
#